data_AF-A0A8H6QWX9-F1
#
_entry.id   AF-A0A8H6QWX9-F1
#
_cell.length_a   1.000
_cell.length_b   1.000
_cell.length_c   1.000
_cell.angle_alpha   90.00
_cell.angle_beta   90.00
_cell.angle_gamma   90.00
#
_symmetry.space_group_name_H-M   'P 1'
#
loop_
_entity.id
_entity.type
_entity.pdbx_description
1 polymer ?
#
loop_
_entity_poly.entity_id
_entity_poly.type
_entity_poly.pdbx_seq_one_letter_code
_entity_poly.pdbx_strand_id
1 'polypeptide(L)'
;MAPRGLIGLGQDTLDSSTAEIREIFELLVSPATYPVLVHCTQGKDRTGLIVLLLLLLLPEVSADAIAADYVKSEPELVVEFEDRMREIRVLGLDEEYTKCPPGFTQQIRAHLDAKYGGVEGYLMTVGIDREKQELIRQRLLA
;
A
#
# COMPACT_ATOMS: atom_id res chain seq x y z
N MET A 1 20.59 8.25 -6.37
CA MET A 1 20.27 7.62 -5.08
C MET A 1 20.44 6.13 -5.26
N ALA A 2 21.13 5.43 -4.35
CA ALA A 2 21.25 3.98 -4.47
C ALA A 2 19.85 3.34 -4.28
N PRO A 3 19.48 2.32 -5.05
CA PRO A 3 18.19 1.65 -4.91
C PRO A 3 18.06 1.08 -3.49
N ARG A 4 17.02 1.48 -2.75
CA ARG A 4 16.72 1.03 -1.38
C ARG A 4 15.83 -0.23 -1.33
N GLY A 5 15.78 -0.97 -2.44
CA GLY A 5 14.86 -2.07 -2.66
C GLY A 5 13.39 -1.67 -2.60
N LEU A 6 12.48 -2.65 -2.61
CA LEU A 6 11.04 -2.41 -2.56
C LEU A 6 10.59 -1.75 -1.24
N ILE A 7 11.19 -2.14 -0.10
CA ILE A 7 10.83 -1.55 1.20
C ILE A 7 11.08 -0.05 1.19
N GLY A 8 12.27 0.37 0.75
CA GLY A 8 12.60 1.79 0.65
C GLY A 8 11.69 2.52 -0.35
N LEU A 9 11.39 1.90 -1.50
CA LEU A 9 10.45 2.47 -2.46
C LEU A 9 9.04 2.67 -1.86
N GLY A 10 8.56 1.72 -1.06
CA GLY A 10 7.28 1.84 -0.36
C GLY A 10 7.28 2.97 0.66
N GLN A 11 8.35 3.10 1.45
CA GLN A 11 8.53 4.21 2.40
C GLN A 11 8.57 5.56 1.68
N ASP A 12 9.38 5.67 0.62
CA ASP A 12 9.54 6.89 -0.16
C ASP A 12 8.22 7.29 -0.86
N THR A 13 7.43 6.30 -1.30
CA THR A 13 6.08 6.51 -1.87
C THR A 13 5.13 7.10 -0.82
N LEU A 14 5.06 6.51 0.38
CA LEU A 14 4.22 7.04 1.46
C LEU A 14 4.62 8.47 1.86
N ASP A 15 5.91 8.76 1.83
CA ASP A 15 6.46 10.05 2.23
C ASP A 15 6.27 11.14 1.16
N SER A 16 6.19 10.78 -0.12
CA SER A 16 6.20 11.73 -1.23
C SER A 16 4.85 11.88 -1.93
N SER A 17 4.03 10.82 -1.97
CA SER A 17 2.76 10.78 -2.72
C SER A 17 1.53 11.10 -1.84
N THR A 18 1.69 12.04 -0.91
CA THR A 18 0.63 12.36 0.06
C THR A 18 -0.61 12.97 -0.60
N ALA A 19 -0.46 13.71 -1.70
CA ALA A 19 -1.59 14.31 -2.41
C ALA A 19 -2.48 13.24 -3.07
N GLU A 20 -1.86 12.25 -3.71
CA GLU A 20 -2.56 11.14 -4.37
C GLU A 20 -3.24 10.22 -3.35
N ILE A 21 -2.56 9.96 -2.23
CA ILE A 21 -3.15 9.17 -1.13
C ILE A 21 -4.34 9.89 -0.52
N ARG A 22 -4.25 11.23 -0.36
CA ARG A 22 -5.40 12.03 0.07
C ARG A 22 -6.58 11.87 -0.88
N GLU A 23 -6.36 12.05 -2.18
CA GLU A 23 -7.42 11.98 -3.18
C GLU A 23 -8.17 10.64 -3.12
N ILE A 24 -7.42 9.53 -3.03
CA ILE A 24 -8.00 8.19 -2.91
C ILE A 24 -8.83 8.07 -1.62
N PHE A 25 -8.30 8.48 -0.47
CA PHE A 25 -9.01 8.34 0.80
C PHE A 25 -10.23 9.27 0.90
N GLU A 26 -10.18 10.47 0.31
CA GLU A 26 -11.35 11.36 0.22
C GLU A 26 -12.48 10.71 -0.59
N LEU A 27 -12.17 10.00 -1.67
CA LEU A 27 -13.18 9.26 -2.44
C LEU A 27 -13.85 8.17 -1.60
N LEU A 28 -13.09 7.47 -0.75
CA LEU A 28 -13.60 6.39 0.11
C LEU A 28 -14.50 6.90 1.25
N VAL A 29 -14.50 8.20 1.53
CA VAL A 29 -15.44 8.81 2.48
C VAL A 29 -16.86 8.86 1.93
N SER A 30 -17.06 8.81 0.61
CA SER A 30 -18.39 8.88 0.01
C SER A 30 -19.02 7.49 -0.10
N PRO A 31 -20.27 7.26 0.37
CA PRO A 31 -20.96 5.99 0.16
C PRO A 31 -21.25 5.73 -1.32
N ALA A 32 -21.34 6.78 -2.14
CA ALA A 32 -21.59 6.65 -3.59
C ALA A 32 -20.39 6.07 -4.36
N THR A 33 -19.21 6.00 -3.72
CA THR A 33 -17.99 5.42 -4.32
C THR A 33 -18.01 3.89 -4.35
N TYR A 34 -18.90 3.26 -3.57
CA TYR A 34 -18.94 1.81 -3.41
C TYR A 34 -19.92 1.14 -4.38
N PRO A 35 -19.60 -0.03 -4.94
CA PRO A 35 -18.38 -0.81 -4.73
C PRO A 35 -17.15 -0.21 -5.45
N VAL A 36 -15.96 -0.37 -4.84
CA VAL A 36 -14.70 0.23 -5.33
C VAL A 36 -13.72 -0.83 -5.84
N LEU A 37 -13.05 -0.54 -6.96
CA LEU A 37 -11.91 -1.31 -7.48
C LEU A 37 -10.67 -0.42 -7.45
N VAL A 38 -9.65 -0.83 -6.70
CA VAL A 38 -8.32 -0.19 -6.70
C VAL A 38 -7.39 -1.05 -7.57
N HIS A 39 -6.79 -0.45 -8.61
CA HIS A 39 -5.83 -1.13 -9.45
C HIS A 39 -4.66 -0.21 -9.84
N CYS A 40 -3.58 -0.83 -10.31
CA CYS A 40 -2.49 -0.14 -10.99
C CYS A 40 -2.19 -0.93 -12.27
N THR A 41 -0.94 -0.96 -12.72
CA THR A 41 -0.55 -1.78 -13.87
C THR A 41 -0.56 -3.26 -13.50
N GLN A 42 0.07 -3.60 -12.37
CA GLN A 42 0.32 -4.99 -11.96
C GLN A 42 -0.43 -5.42 -10.70
N GLY A 43 -1.22 -4.51 -10.11
CA GLY A 43 -1.97 -4.78 -8.88
C GLY A 43 -1.11 -5.10 -7.64
N LYS A 44 0.21 -4.86 -7.69
CA LYS A 44 1.16 -5.24 -6.63
C LYS A 44 1.57 -4.07 -5.75
N ASP A 45 2.34 -3.12 -6.28
CA ASP A 45 3.02 -2.14 -5.40
C ASP A 45 2.10 -0.99 -4.98
N ARG A 46 1.65 -0.16 -5.93
CA ARG A 46 0.75 0.98 -5.64
C ARG A 46 -0.60 0.52 -5.10
N THR A 47 -1.18 -0.50 -5.72
CA THR A 47 -2.42 -1.11 -5.23
C THR A 47 -2.22 -1.71 -3.85
N GLY A 48 -1.16 -2.49 -3.65
CA GLY A 48 -0.87 -3.12 -2.37
C GLY A 48 -0.66 -2.10 -1.25
N LEU A 49 0.01 -0.97 -1.50
CA LEU A 49 0.18 0.08 -0.49
C LEU A 49 -1.15 0.70 -0.07
N ILE A 50 -2.05 1.00 -1.01
CA ILE A 50 -3.38 1.54 -0.68
C ILE A 50 -4.19 0.53 0.12
N VAL A 51 -4.23 -0.73 -0.32
CA VAL A 51 -4.94 -1.81 0.40
C VAL A 51 -4.32 -2.03 1.78
N LEU A 52 -2.99 -2.02 1.89
CA LEU A 52 -2.27 -2.13 3.16
C LEU A 52 -2.66 -1.02 4.13
N LEU A 53 -2.73 0.24 3.69
CA LEU A 53 -3.18 1.35 4.53
C LEU A 53 -4.63 1.16 5.01
N LEU A 54 -5.53 0.68 4.14
CA LEU A 54 -6.91 0.40 4.52
C LEU A 54 -6.99 -0.74 5.55
N LEU A 55 -6.25 -1.83 5.35
CA LEU A 55 -6.26 -2.94 6.31
C LEU A 55 -5.59 -2.56 7.63
N LEU A 56 -4.52 -1.76 7.62
CA LEU A 56 -3.89 -1.24 8.85
C LEU A 56 -4.83 -0.31 9.63
N LEU A 57 -5.74 0.38 8.95
CA LEU A 57 -6.76 1.22 9.59
C LEU A 57 -7.84 0.39 10.30
N LEU A 58 -7.91 -0.93 10.07
CA LEU A 58 -8.87 -1.86 10.66
C LEU A 58 -8.21 -2.72 11.77
N PRO A 59 -8.41 -2.42 13.07
CA PRO A 59 -7.83 -3.14 14.20
C PRO A 59 -8.36 -4.58 14.33
N GLU A 60 -9.45 -4.89 13.66
CA GLU A 60 -10.02 -6.23 13.56
C GLU A 60 -9.17 -7.16 12.67
N VAL A 61 -8.34 -6.59 11.78
CA VAL A 61 -7.51 -7.35 10.83
C VAL A 61 -6.14 -7.65 11.43
N SER A 62 -5.78 -8.93 11.51
CA SER A 62 -4.50 -9.36 12.07
C SER A 62 -3.32 -9.04 11.14
N ALA A 63 -2.13 -8.84 11.71
CA ALA A 63 -0.91 -8.63 10.94
C ALA A 63 -0.61 -9.78 9.95
N ASP A 64 -0.95 -11.01 10.32
CA ASP A 64 -0.79 -12.18 9.46
C ASP A 64 -1.74 -12.13 8.26
N ALA A 65 -3.00 -11.70 8.45
CA ALA A 65 -3.95 -11.53 7.36
C ALA A 65 -3.51 -10.42 6.39
N ILE A 66 -2.99 -9.31 6.93
CA ILE A 66 -2.42 -8.21 6.13
C ILE A 66 -1.24 -8.69 5.30
N ALA A 67 -0.31 -9.44 5.92
CA ALA A 67 0.84 -9.98 5.23
C ALA A 67 0.43 -10.98 4.13
N ALA A 68 -0.53 -11.85 4.42
CA ALA A 68 -1.05 -12.83 3.46
C ALA A 68 -1.75 -12.17 2.27
N ASP A 69 -2.54 -11.12 2.51
CA ASP A 69 -3.19 -10.35 1.43
C ASP A 69 -2.17 -9.69 0.51
N TYR A 70 -1.17 -9.00 1.09
CA TYR A 70 -0.17 -8.25 0.33
C TYR A 70 0.63 -9.14 -0.64
N VAL A 71 0.93 -10.38 -0.26
CA VAL A 71 1.70 -11.33 -1.10
C VAL A 71 0.81 -12.17 -2.03
N LYS A 72 -0.52 -12.05 -1.93
CA LYS A 72 -1.47 -12.89 -2.68
C LYS A 72 -1.33 -12.73 -4.19
N SER A 73 -0.97 -11.54 -4.66
CA SER A 73 -0.80 -11.25 -6.09
C SER A 73 0.49 -11.83 -6.68
N GLU A 74 1.47 -12.26 -5.87
CA GLU A 74 2.79 -12.66 -6.39
C GLU A 74 2.80 -13.94 -7.25
N PRO A 75 2.10 -15.03 -6.88
CA PRO A 75 2.11 -16.27 -7.65
C PRO A 75 1.47 -16.11 -9.04
N GLU A 76 0.48 -15.23 -9.18
CA GLU A 76 -0.23 -14.99 -10.44
C GLU A 76 0.63 -14.22 -11.45
N LEU A 77 1.67 -13.53 -10.98
CA LEU A 77 2.57 -12.70 -11.79
C LEU A 77 3.72 -13.49 -12.41
N VAL A 78 3.78 -14.81 -12.18
CA VAL A 78 4.84 -15.70 -12.70
C VAL A 78 4.78 -15.81 -14.22
N VAL A 79 3.59 -15.72 -14.82
CA VAL A 79 3.40 -15.79 -16.29
C VAL A 79 4.02 -14.59 -17.01
N GLU A 80 4.04 -13.42 -16.36
CA GLU A 80 4.59 -12.17 -16.91
C GLU A 80 6.03 -11.90 -16.45
N PHE A 81 6.67 -12.87 -15.79
CA PHE A 81 7.97 -12.66 -15.15
C PHE A 81 9.05 -12.22 -16.16
N GLU A 82 9.08 -12.80 -17.36
CA GLU A 82 10.06 -12.45 -18.40
C GLU A 82 9.85 -11.04 -18.97
N ASP A 83 8.59 -10.63 -19.19
CA ASP A 83 8.26 -9.28 -19.66
C ASP A 83 8.62 -8.24 -18.59
N ARG A 84 8.29 -8.51 -17.33
CA ARG A 84 8.67 -7.68 -16.18
C ARG A 84 10.17 -7.55 -16.03
N MET A 85 10.91 -8.65 -16.18
CA MET A 85 12.36 -8.64 -16.13
C MET A 85 12.97 -7.77 -17.24
N ARG A 86 12.35 -7.74 -18.43
CA ARG A 86 12.76 -6.82 -19.50
C ARG A 86 12.50 -5.36 -19.11
N GLU A 87 11.33 -5.03 -18.59
CA GLU A 87 10.99 -3.66 -18.16
C GLU A 87 11.91 -3.16 -17.03
N ILE A 88 12.12 -3.96 -15.99
CA ILE A 88 12.99 -3.64 -14.85
C ILE A 88 14.43 -3.39 -15.30
N ARG A 89 14.96 -4.23 -16.21
CA ARG A 89 16.30 -4.05 -16.78
C ARG A 89 16.42 -2.78 -17.61
N VAL A 90 15.40 -2.42 -18.38
CA VAL A 90 15.37 -1.15 -19.15
C VAL A 90 15.41 0.05 -18.21
N LEU A 91 14.78 -0.05 -17.04
CA LEU A 91 14.81 0.99 -16.00
C LEU A 91 16.10 0.98 -15.16
N GLY A 92 17.04 0.05 -15.42
CA GLY A 92 18.29 -0.08 -14.66
C GLY A 92 18.10 -0.59 -13.23
N LEU A 93 16.99 -1.28 -12.97
CA LEU A 93 16.64 -1.84 -11.66
C LEU A 93 17.05 -3.32 -11.55
N ASP A 94 17.16 -3.81 -10.31
CA ASP A 94 17.59 -5.18 -9.99
C ASP A 94 16.40 -6.16 -9.81
N GLU A 95 16.67 -7.46 -9.78
CA GLU A 95 15.71 -8.55 -9.54
C GLU A 95 15.01 -8.42 -8.19
N GLU A 96 15.58 -7.70 -7.22
CA GLU A 96 14.97 -7.39 -5.92
C GLU A 96 13.62 -6.66 -6.04
N TYR A 97 13.33 -6.04 -7.19
CA TYR A 97 12.05 -5.39 -7.47
C TYR A 97 10.96 -6.35 -7.96
N THR A 98 11.29 -7.62 -8.20
CA THR A 98 10.33 -8.60 -8.73
C THR A 98 9.49 -9.27 -7.65
N LYS A 99 10.04 -9.44 -6.44
CA LYS A 99 9.45 -10.20 -5.32
C LYS A 99 9.38 -9.37 -4.06
N CYS A 100 8.28 -9.50 -3.34
CA CYS A 100 8.06 -8.85 -2.05
C CYS A 100 9.06 -9.43 -1.05
N PRO A 101 9.92 -8.60 -0.44
CA PRO A 101 10.86 -9.09 0.54
C PRO A 101 10.11 -9.56 1.80
N PRO A 102 10.61 -10.61 2.49
CA PRO A 102 10.07 -11.00 3.79
C PRO A 102 10.00 -9.81 4.75
N GLY A 103 8.88 -9.67 5.45
CA GLY A 103 8.68 -8.59 6.41
C GLY A 103 8.39 -7.21 5.79
N PHE A 104 8.11 -7.11 4.49
CA PHE A 104 7.75 -5.83 3.85
C PHE A 104 6.65 -5.09 4.62
N THR A 105 5.51 -5.72 4.88
CA THR A 105 4.37 -5.11 5.58
C THR A 105 4.74 -4.69 7.01
N GLN A 106 5.57 -5.48 7.70
CA GLN A 106 6.11 -5.13 9.02
C GLN A 106 6.99 -3.88 8.97
N GLN A 107 7.86 -3.77 7.96
CA GLN A 107 8.77 -2.63 7.80
C GLN A 107 8.02 -1.35 7.39
N ILE A 108 6.98 -1.47 6.57
CA ILE A 108 6.09 -0.33 6.27
C ILE A 108 5.33 0.11 7.51
N ARG A 109 4.78 -0.83 8.28
CA ARG A 109 4.12 -0.52 9.56
C ARG A 109 5.07 0.16 10.54
N ALA A 110 6.29 -0.35 10.69
CA ALA A 110 7.31 0.23 11.56
C ALA A 110 7.68 1.67 11.12
N HIS A 111 7.74 1.94 9.82
CA HIS A 111 7.94 3.29 9.28
C HIS A 111 6.79 4.23 9.65
N LEU A 112 5.54 3.77 9.47
CA LEU A 112 4.34 4.53 9.84
C LEU A 112 4.32 4.84 11.34
N ASP A 113 4.60 3.84 12.18
CA ASP A 113 4.64 3.97 13.64
C ASP A 113 5.73 4.97 14.07
N ALA A 114 6.95 4.82 13.54
CA ALA A 114 8.09 5.64 13.94
C ALA A 114 8.00 7.09 13.48
N LYS A 115 7.51 7.34 12.26
CA LYS A 115 7.51 8.68 11.65
C LYS A 115 6.22 9.45 11.88
N TYR A 116 5.09 8.76 11.90
CA TYR A 116 3.76 9.39 11.92
C TYR A 116 2.92 9.03 13.15
N GLY A 117 3.40 8.15 14.03
CA GLY A 117 2.61 7.65 15.16
C GLY A 117 1.56 6.61 14.74
N GLY A 118 1.78 5.93 13.61
CA GLY A 118 0.92 4.88 13.08
C GLY A 118 0.13 5.32 11.85
N VAL A 119 -0.69 4.41 11.31
CA VAL A 119 -1.49 4.67 10.10
C VAL A 119 -2.47 5.82 10.27
N GLU A 120 -3.10 5.95 11.44
CA GLU A 120 -4.02 7.06 11.73
C GLU A 120 -3.30 8.40 11.70
N GLY A 121 -2.11 8.48 12.30
CA GLY A 121 -1.30 9.70 12.32
C GLY A 121 -0.72 10.04 10.94
N TYR A 122 -0.42 9.03 10.12
CA TYR A 122 -0.08 9.22 8.72
C TYR A 122 -1.25 9.82 7.94
N LEU A 123 -2.44 9.24 8.06
CA LEU A 123 -3.65 9.73 7.38
C LEU A 123 -4.05 11.14 7.85
N MET A 124 -3.86 11.46 9.14
CA MET A 124 -4.01 12.83 9.65
C MET A 124 -3.05 13.80 8.95
N THR A 125 -1.79 13.40 8.76
CA THR A 125 -0.77 14.22 8.05
C THR A 125 -1.14 14.43 6.58
N VAL A 126 -1.75 13.42 5.96
CA VAL A 126 -2.27 13.46 4.58
C VAL A 126 -3.55 14.33 4.46
N GLY A 127 -4.20 14.67 5.57
CA GLY A 127 -5.41 15.50 5.60
C GLY A 127 -6.73 14.72 5.67
N ILE A 128 -6.67 13.44 6.04
CA ILE A 128 -7.82 12.59 6.32
C ILE A 128 -8.01 12.57 7.84
N ASP A 129 -8.95 13.37 8.33
CA ASP A 129 -9.24 13.47 9.75
C ASP A 129 -9.87 12.19 10.33
N ARG A 130 -9.98 12.14 11.66
CA ARG A 130 -10.52 10.97 12.37
C ARG A 130 -11.98 10.64 12.01
N GLU A 131 -12.79 11.65 11.68
CA GLU A 131 -14.18 11.44 11.29
C GLU A 131 -14.24 10.72 9.94
N LYS A 132 -13.43 11.16 8.97
CA LYS A 132 -13.26 10.50 7.68
C LYS A 132 -12.73 9.07 7.82
N GLN A 133 -11.72 8.88 8.68
CA GLN A 133 -11.16 7.56 8.96
C GLN A 133 -12.23 6.60 9.49
N GLU A 134 -13.04 7.04 10.47
CA GLU A 134 -14.11 6.23 11.05
C GLU A 134 -15.22 5.91 10.03
N LEU A 135 -15.59 6.88 9.19
CA LEU A 135 -16.55 6.66 8.10
C LEU A 135 -16.05 5.61 7.10
N ILE A 136 -14.75 5.59 6.78
CA ILE A 136 -14.15 4.56 5.91
C ILE A 136 -14.21 3.20 6.60
N ARG A 137 -13.82 3.12 7.88
CA ARG A 137 -13.83 1.86 8.65
C ARG A 137 -15.22 1.23 8.70
N GLN A 138 -16.25 2.03 9.03
CA GLN A 138 -17.63 1.56 9.10
C GLN A 138 -18.11 0.97 7.78
N ARG A 139 -17.71 1.54 6.65
CA ARG A 139 -18.09 1.02 5.32
C ARG A 139 -17.39 -0.27 4.93
N LEU A 140 -16.16 -0.47 5.41
CA LEU A 140 -15.41 -1.70 5.10
C LEU A 140 -15.82 -2.89 5.98
N LEU A 141 -16.43 -2.62 7.15
CA LEU A 141 -16.87 -3.64 8.11
C LEU A 141 -18.38 -3.94 8.06
N ALA A 142 -19.17 -3.13 7.36
CA ALA A 142 -20.62 -3.30 7.20
C ALA A 142 -20.96 -4.47 6.27
#